data_AF-A0A839UKR9-F1
#
_entry.id   AF-A0A839UKR9-F1
#
_cell.length_a   1.000
_cell.length_b   1.000
_cell.length_c   1.000
_cell.angle_alpha   90.00
_cell.angle_beta   90.00
_cell.angle_gamma   90.00
#
_symmetry.space_group_name_H-M   'P 1'
#
loop_
_entity.id
_entity.type
_entity.pdbx_description
1 polymer ?
#
loop_
_entity_poly.entity_id
_entity_poly.type
_entity_poly.pdbx_seq_one_letter_code
_entity_poly.pdbx_strand_id
1 'polypeptide(L)'
;MEIVGVALTLLSFAITLVVGVVCFFKGLYFMSRAASNAASETVKRNSFVSFNKTNVLWVRNGLNEQGRMYRKKAFKNIAVFFALLFITALLSALTGFDVGGA
;
A
#
# COMPACT_ATOMS: atom_id res chain seq x y z
N MET A 1 -3.18 -8.25 -33.74
CA MET A 1 -3.56 -7.44 -32.55
C MET A 1 -3.52 -8.25 -31.27
N GLU A 2 -3.90 -9.53 -31.27
CA GLU A 2 -3.91 -10.40 -30.08
C GLU A 2 -2.53 -10.60 -29.43
N ILE A 3 -1.49 -10.91 -30.21
CA ILE A 3 -0.12 -11.13 -29.67
C ILE A 3 0.40 -9.88 -28.94
N VAL A 4 0.08 -8.69 -29.44
CA VAL A 4 0.47 -7.42 -28.82
C VAL A 4 -0.26 -7.22 -27.50
N GLY A 5 -1.56 -7.53 -27.43
CA GLY A 5 -2.37 -7.45 -26.20
C GLY A 5 -1.89 -8.42 -25.12
N VAL A 6 -1.57 -9.66 -25.49
CA VAL A 6 -1.02 -10.67 -24.58
C VAL A 6 0.34 -10.24 -24.04
N ALA A 7 1.24 -9.79 -24.90
CA ALA A 7 2.57 -9.32 -24.50
C ALA A 7 2.47 -8.12 -23.53
N LEU A 8 1.55 -7.18 -23.78
CA LEU A 8 1.33 -6.01 -22.93
C LEU A 8 0.81 -6.40 -21.54
N THR A 9 -0.09 -7.38 -21.50
CA THR A 9 -0.70 -7.89 -20.25
C THR A 9 0.33 -8.62 -19.40
N LEU A 10 1.15 -9.50 -20.00
CA LEU A 10 2.24 -10.21 -19.32
C LEU A 10 3.29 -9.23 -18.79
N LEU A 11 3.65 -8.22 -19.59
CA LEU A 11 4.63 -7.22 -19.18
C LEU A 11 4.11 -6.34 -18.05
N SER A 12 2.82 -5.93 -18.11
CA SER A 12 2.16 -5.20 -17.01
C SER A 12 2.11 -6.03 -15.72
N PHE A 13 1.80 -7.33 -15.83
CA PHE A 13 1.78 -8.23 -14.70
C PHE A 13 3.16 -8.38 -14.06
N ALA A 14 4.22 -8.59 -14.86
CA ALA A 14 5.58 -8.69 -14.35
C ALA A 14 6.04 -7.41 -13.65
N ILE A 15 5.75 -6.24 -14.22
CA ILE A 15 6.04 -4.94 -13.60
C ILE A 15 5.27 -4.79 -12.28
N THR A 16 3.99 -5.11 -12.28
CA THR A 16 3.14 -5.00 -11.09
C THR A 16 3.58 -5.95 -9.99
N LEU A 17 4.05 -7.15 -10.34
CA LEU A 17 4.58 -8.09 -9.36
C LEU A 17 5.87 -7.53 -8.75
N VAL A 18 6.85 -7.10 -9.55
CA VAL A 18 8.13 -6.60 -9.03
C VAL A 18 7.97 -5.27 -8.29
N VAL A 19 7.41 -4.26 -8.97
CA VAL A 19 7.27 -2.90 -8.41
C VAL A 19 6.22 -2.89 -7.31
N GLY A 20 5.10 -3.58 -7.51
CA GLY A 20 4.03 -3.63 -6.55
C GLY A 20 4.45 -4.29 -5.24
N VAL A 21 5.13 -5.45 -5.30
CA VAL A 21 5.64 -6.11 -4.09
C VAL A 21 6.62 -5.22 -3.33
N VAL A 22 7.55 -4.57 -4.04
CA VAL A 22 8.51 -3.62 -3.43
C VAL A 22 7.78 -2.45 -2.77
N CYS A 23 6.78 -1.86 -3.44
CA CYS A 23 5.96 -0.80 -2.88
C CYS A 23 5.16 -1.28 -1.67
N PHE A 24 4.56 -2.47 -1.71
CA PHE A 24 3.81 -3.03 -0.60
C PHE A 24 4.69 -3.21 0.64
N PHE A 25 5.85 -3.84 0.50
CA PHE A 25 6.79 -4.03 1.62
C PHE A 25 7.35 -2.71 2.15
N LYS A 26 7.70 -1.75 1.27
CA LYS A 26 8.09 -0.40 1.71
C LYS A 26 6.95 0.31 2.45
N GLY A 27 5.71 0.12 1.99
CA GLY A 27 4.50 0.63 2.63
C GLY A 27 4.35 0.11 4.05
N LEU A 28 4.41 -1.22 4.22
CA LEU A 28 4.37 -1.88 5.53
C LEU A 28 5.52 -1.44 6.43
N TYR A 29 6.74 -1.38 5.90
CA TYR A 29 7.92 -0.92 6.65
C TYR A 29 7.72 0.49 7.19
N PHE A 30 7.26 1.44 6.36
CA PHE A 30 6.99 2.81 6.82
C PHE A 30 5.79 2.89 7.75
N MET A 31 4.79 2.02 7.61
CA MET A 31 3.64 1.95 8.52
C MET A 31 4.08 1.51 9.92
N SER A 32 4.91 0.46 10.02
CA SER A 32 5.50 0.03 11.29
C SER A 32 6.38 1.12 11.90
N ARG A 33 7.23 1.77 11.08
CA ARG A 33 8.08 2.88 11.54
C ARG A 33 7.27 4.08 12.03
N ALA A 34 6.11 4.34 11.41
CA ALA A 34 5.19 5.37 11.86
C ALA A 34 4.58 5.01 13.22
N ALA A 35 4.14 3.76 13.41
CA ALA A 35 3.57 3.30 14.69
C ALA A 35 4.56 3.42 15.86
N SER A 36 5.86 3.18 15.61
CA SER A 36 6.91 3.39 16.61
C SER A 36 7.16 4.87 16.94
N ASN A 37 6.72 5.80 16.10
CA ASN A 37 6.85 7.25 16.28
C ASN A 37 5.56 7.87 16.84
N ALA A 38 4.97 7.21 17.82
CA ALA A 38 3.81 7.68 18.54
C ALA A 38 4.14 8.91 19.39
N ALA A 39 3.23 9.88 19.44
CA ALA A 39 3.29 10.99 20.39
C ALA A 39 2.94 10.46 21.79
N SER A 40 3.92 10.48 22.70
CA SER A 40 3.83 9.92 24.05
C SER A 40 2.62 10.45 24.84
N GLU A 41 2.27 11.72 24.65
CA GLU A 41 1.12 12.37 25.28
C GLU A 41 -0.22 11.79 24.79
N THR A 42 -0.35 11.53 23.50
CA THR A 42 -1.59 11.02 22.90
C THR A 42 -1.83 9.55 23.24
N VAL A 43 -0.76 8.75 23.39
CA VAL A 43 -0.84 7.34 23.81
C VAL A 43 -1.37 7.21 25.24
N LYS A 44 -1.00 8.14 26.15
CA LYS A 44 -1.47 8.13 27.53
C LYS A 44 -2.90 8.65 27.70
N ARG A 45 -3.30 9.64 26.90
CA ARG A 45 -4.65 10.25 26.98
C ARG A 45 -5.74 9.45 26.29
N ASN A 46 -5.40 8.57 25.35
CA ASN A 46 -6.38 7.92 24.48
C ASN A 46 -6.38 6.41 24.71
N SER A 47 -7.37 5.90 25.47
CA SER A 47 -7.52 4.47 25.79
C SER A 47 -7.55 3.59 24.53
N PHE A 48 -8.10 4.12 23.43
CA PHE A 48 -8.13 3.44 22.14
C PHE A 48 -6.73 3.16 21.54
N VAL A 49 -5.75 4.01 21.85
CA VAL A 49 -4.34 3.86 21.43
C VAL A 49 -3.53 3.06 22.45
N SER A 50 -3.89 3.12 23.74
CA SER A 50 -3.22 2.33 24.77
C SER A 50 -3.52 0.83 24.64
N PHE A 51 -4.72 0.47 24.18
CA PHE A 51 -5.13 -0.93 23.99
C PHE A 51 -4.47 -1.57 22.76
N ASN A 52 -4.23 -0.78 21.71
CA ASN A 52 -3.51 -1.23 20.52
C ASN A 52 -2.66 -0.09 19.96
N LYS A 53 -1.33 -0.22 20.08
CA LYS A 53 -0.38 0.80 19.61
C LYS A 53 -0.51 1.09 18.11
N THR A 54 -1.00 0.14 17.32
CA THR A 54 -1.24 0.31 15.88
C THR A 54 -2.37 1.30 15.58
N ASN A 55 -3.30 1.50 16.54
CA ASN A 55 -4.38 2.48 16.40
C ASN A 55 -3.86 3.92 16.35
N VAL A 56 -2.62 4.17 16.80
CA VAL A 56 -1.97 5.47 16.70
C VAL A 56 -1.88 5.99 15.26
N LEU A 57 -1.84 5.09 14.28
CA LEU A 57 -1.77 5.41 12.86
C LEU A 57 -3.04 6.11 12.36
N TRP A 58 -4.19 5.83 12.99
CA TRP A 58 -5.51 6.31 12.61
C TRP A 58 -5.94 7.55 13.39
N VAL A 59 -5.29 7.85 14.52
CA VAL A 59 -5.59 9.04 15.34
C VAL A 59 -4.90 10.28 14.76
N ARG A 60 -5.66 11.37 14.58
CA ARG A 60 -5.19 12.62 13.94
C ARG A 60 -3.94 13.23 14.60
N ASN A 61 -3.85 13.15 15.93
CA ASN A 61 -2.72 13.62 16.74
C ASN A 61 -1.93 12.46 17.41
N GLY A 62 -2.09 11.23 16.92
CA GLY A 62 -1.41 10.06 17.51
C GLY A 62 0.10 10.05 17.25
N LEU A 63 0.55 10.68 16.17
CA LEU A 63 1.93 10.60 15.69
C LEU A 63 2.68 11.92 15.91
N ASN A 64 3.97 11.81 16.22
CA ASN A 64 4.87 12.96 16.18
C ASN A 64 5.14 13.38 14.70
N GLU A 65 5.93 14.43 14.49
CA GLU A 65 6.18 14.95 13.15
C GLU A 65 6.86 13.94 12.21
N GLN A 66 7.83 13.19 12.71
CA GLN A 66 8.48 12.12 11.96
C GLN A 66 7.51 10.97 11.63
N GLY A 67 6.66 10.57 12.57
CA GLY A 67 5.63 9.56 12.39
C GLY A 67 4.61 9.95 11.32
N ARG A 68 4.21 11.23 11.28
CA ARG A 68 3.33 11.77 10.21
C ARG A 68 4.00 11.68 8.83
N MET A 69 5.30 11.97 8.73
CA MET A 69 6.05 11.80 7.47
C MET A 69 6.10 10.34 7.03
N TYR A 70 6.37 9.40 7.96
CA TYR A 70 6.37 7.98 7.64
C TYR A 70 4.98 7.47 7.24
N ARG A 71 3.91 7.93 7.90
CA ARG A 71 2.53 7.59 7.52
C ARG A 71 2.22 8.04 6.09
N LYS A 72 2.59 9.26 5.69
CA LYS A 72 2.40 9.74 4.30
C LYS A 72 3.18 8.88 3.30
N LYS A 73 4.43 8.51 3.61
CA LYS A 73 5.24 7.62 2.76
C LYS A 73 4.63 6.21 2.67
N ALA A 74 4.12 5.68 3.78
CA ALA A 74 3.43 4.39 3.82
C ALA A 74 2.21 4.40 2.90
N PHE A 75 1.32 5.38 3.08
CA PHE A 75 0.12 5.54 2.25
C PHE A 75 0.46 5.71 0.77
N LYS A 76 1.48 6.51 0.43
CA LYS A 76 1.90 6.67 -0.98
C LYS A 76 2.32 5.34 -1.60
N ASN A 77 3.13 4.55 -0.89
CA ASN A 77 3.58 3.26 -1.41
C ASN A 77 2.44 2.24 -1.52
N ILE A 78 1.54 2.20 -0.53
CA ILE A 78 0.36 1.33 -0.56
C ILE A 78 -0.60 1.76 -1.70
N ALA A 79 -0.80 3.06 -1.89
CA ALA A 79 -1.63 3.58 -2.98
C ALA A 79 -1.04 3.23 -4.36
N VAL A 80 0.28 3.35 -4.53
CA VAL A 80 0.96 2.93 -5.78
C VAL A 80 0.78 1.43 -6.02
N PHE A 81 0.88 0.59 -4.98
CA PHE A 81 0.63 -0.84 -5.11
C PHE A 81 -0.79 -1.14 -5.63
N PHE A 82 -1.82 -0.55 -4.99
CA PHE A 82 -3.20 -0.72 -5.45
C PHE A 82 -3.46 -0.15 -6.84
N ALA A 83 -2.83 0.98 -7.19
CA ALA A 83 -2.94 1.55 -8.53
C ALA A 83 -2.35 0.61 -9.60
N LEU A 84 -1.19 0.01 -9.34
CA LEU A 84 -0.57 -0.96 -10.26
C LEU A 84 -1.42 -2.23 -10.42
N LEU A 85 -1.98 -2.75 -9.32
CA LEU A 85 -2.92 -3.86 -9.37
C LEU A 85 -4.17 -3.52 -10.19
N PHE A 86 -4.74 -2.34 -9.99
CA PHE A 86 -5.91 -1.88 -10.72
C PHE A 86 -5.63 -1.73 -12.21
N ILE A 87 -4.50 -1.10 -12.58
CA ILE A 87 -4.08 -0.95 -13.98
C ILE A 87 -3.90 -2.32 -14.65
N THR A 88 -3.27 -3.27 -13.96
CA THR A 88 -3.06 -4.62 -14.49
C THR A 88 -4.38 -5.36 -14.66
N ALA A 89 -5.28 -5.31 -13.66
CA ALA A 89 -6.59 -5.93 -13.77
C ALA A 89 -7.43 -5.34 -14.92
N LEU A 90 -7.39 -4.01 -15.07
CA LEU A 90 -8.06 -3.31 -16.17
C LEU A 90 -7.49 -3.71 -17.54
N LEU A 91 -6.16 -3.77 -17.67
CA LEU A 91 -5.51 -4.21 -18.90
C LEU A 91 -5.88 -5.65 -19.25
N SER A 92 -5.86 -6.58 -18.29
CA SER A 92 -6.26 -7.96 -18.51
C SER A 92 -7.72 -8.08 -18.97
N ALA A 93 -8.63 -7.31 -18.37
CA ALA A 93 -10.04 -7.29 -18.76
C ALA A 93 -10.26 -6.73 -20.18
N LEU A 94 -9.49 -5.70 -20.55
CA LEU A 94 -9.58 -5.07 -21.88
C LEU A 94 -8.96 -5.92 -23.00
N THR A 95 -7.91 -6.69 -22.70
CA THR A 95 -7.25 -7.55 -23.69
C THR A 95 -7.91 -8.93 -23.84
N GLY A 96 -8.97 -9.21 -23.08
CA GLY A 96 -9.66 -10.50 -23.09
C GLY A 96 -8.80 -11.63 -22.52
N PHE A 97 -7.73 -11.31 -21.77
CA PHE A 97 -6.90 -12.29 -21.10
C PHE A 97 -7.61 -12.74 -19.82
N ASP A 98 -8.57 -13.64 -19.99
CA ASP A 98 -9.25 -14.27 -18.88
C ASP A 98 -8.27 -15.23 -18.17
N VAL A 99 -7.74 -14.79 -17.03
CA VAL A 99 -6.95 -15.65 -16.13
C VAL A 99 -7.89 -16.62 -15.36
N GLY A 100 -9.21 -16.55 -15.60
CA GLY A 100 -10.26 -17.30 -14.93
C GLY A 100 -11.03 -18.28 -15.81
N GLY A 101 -10.40 -18.86 -16.84
CA GLY A 101 -10.94 -20.04 -17.52
C GLY A 101 -10.81 -21.30 -16.66
N ALA A 102 -11.71 -21.46 -15.69
CA ALA A 102 -12.08 -22.76 -15.14
C ALA A 102 -13.24 -23.35 -15.94
#